data_AF-A0A7C2LAA2-F1
#
_entry.id   AF-A0A7C2LAA2-F1
#
_cell.length_a   1.000
_cell.length_b   1.000
_cell.length_c   1.000
_cell.angle_alpha   90.00
_cell.angle_beta   90.00
_cell.angle_gamma   90.00
#
_symmetry.space_group_name_H-M   'P 1'
#
loop_
_entity.id
_entity.type
_entity.pdbx_description
1 polymer ?
#
loop_
_entity_poly.entity_id
_entity_poly.type
_entity_poly.pdbx_seq_one_letter_code
_entity_poly.pdbx_strand_id
1 'polypeptide(L)'
;MSSNTSLLILLNLSTDSMSMPTPAITGSPVSRRLKCVSSRTQRAGNVVGGRRPVDGGGSRVGALANASLRGSSIHGAWPEVAALVEKMARGEPLSGLDGKNFEELANATGWDEADLKEELAKLAEDPSESVARYRELFEKYHREALDLFAKGDTRQAAEKLWAATLALVKLYAAAKGVFVAHWSRARIDDVIANNVEREHRKLFRELVDKAQVLHEHFYEGNLNEELFRERWSEALELLERVKGIVYEKLQR
;
A
#
# COMPACT_ATOMS: atom_id res chain seq x y z
N MET A 1 -3.56 -35.30 1.93
CA MET A 1 -2.20 -34.74 1.78
C MET A 1 -2.37 -33.35 1.17
N SER A 2 -2.50 -32.33 2.02
CA SER A 2 -2.73 -30.95 1.63
C SER A 2 -1.45 -30.18 1.95
N SER A 3 -0.73 -29.76 0.92
CA SER A 3 0.55 -29.06 1.10
C SER A 3 0.32 -27.58 1.29
N ASN A 4 0.64 -27.12 2.51
CA ASN A 4 0.81 -25.73 2.93
C ASN A 4 1.63 -24.93 1.91
N THR A 5 0.97 -24.06 1.15
CA THR A 5 1.66 -22.99 0.39
C THR A 5 1.19 -21.59 0.79
N SER A 6 0.14 -21.46 1.61
CA SER A 6 -0.47 -20.19 2.04
C SER A 6 0.35 -19.34 3.04
N LEU A 7 1.60 -19.71 3.34
CA LEU A 7 2.44 -19.02 4.33
C LEU A 7 3.54 -18.13 3.72
N LEU A 8 3.75 -18.18 2.40
CA LEU A 8 4.92 -17.57 1.77
C LEU A 8 4.79 -16.07 1.43
N ILE A 9 3.59 -15.49 1.50
CA ILE A 9 3.41 -14.04 1.27
C ILE A 9 3.30 -13.25 2.60
N LEU A 10 2.89 -13.89 3.69
CA LEU A 10 2.71 -13.23 4.99
C LEU A 10 3.97 -13.22 5.88
N LEU A 11 4.92 -14.12 5.64
CA LEU A 11 6.20 -14.14 6.36
C LEU A 11 7.33 -13.46 5.57
N ASN A 12 7.23 -12.15 5.34
CA ASN A 12 8.43 -11.33 5.16
C ASN A 12 8.99 -10.93 6.56
N LEU A 13 9.19 -11.94 7.41
CA LEU A 13 9.98 -11.81 8.62
C LEU A 13 11.43 -11.67 8.21
N SER A 14 11.95 -10.44 8.35
CA SER A 14 13.32 -10.11 8.74
C SER A 14 14.24 -11.32 8.99
N THR A 15 14.91 -11.79 7.93
CA THR A 15 16.17 -12.54 8.06
C THR A 15 17.33 -11.60 7.74
N ASP A 16 17.66 -10.72 8.70
CA ASP A 16 19.05 -10.32 8.90
C ASP A 16 19.46 -10.93 10.24
N SER A 17 19.98 -12.14 10.15
CA SER A 17 20.61 -12.86 11.25
C SER A 17 21.77 -12.02 11.80
N MET A 18 21.70 -11.76 13.11
CA MET A 18 22.85 -11.41 13.93
C MET A 18 24.06 -12.29 13.57
N SER A 19 25.05 -11.70 12.92
CA SER A 19 26.43 -12.17 12.97
C SER A 19 27.25 -11.14 13.73
N MET A 20 27.53 -11.44 14.99
CA MET A 20 28.53 -10.76 15.79
C MET A 20 29.92 -11.11 15.24
N PRO A 21 30.79 -10.16 14.87
CA PRO A 21 32.18 -10.45 14.63
C PRO A 21 32.98 -10.36 15.94
N THR A 22 33.65 -11.44 16.31
CA THR A 22 34.79 -11.41 17.25
C THR A 22 36.04 -10.83 16.56
N PRO A 23 36.96 -10.19 17.32
CA PRO A 23 37.87 -9.20 16.77
C PRO A 23 39.14 -9.82 16.20
N ALA A 24 39.61 -9.28 15.07
CA ALA A 24 40.97 -9.47 14.59
C ALA A 24 41.67 -8.12 14.47
N ILE A 25 42.78 -8.03 15.19
CA ILE A 25 43.72 -6.93 15.29
C ILE A 25 44.62 -6.88 14.04
N THR A 26 45.06 -5.66 13.72
CA THR A 26 46.18 -5.23 12.83
C THR A 26 45.95 -5.09 11.32
N GLY A 27 46.25 -3.88 10.83
CA GLY A 27 46.73 -3.67 9.46
C GLY A 27 46.07 -2.52 8.66
N SER A 28 46.48 -1.28 8.88
CA SER A 28 46.35 -0.17 7.90
C SER A 28 47.51 -0.22 6.88
N PRO A 29 47.59 0.64 5.85
CA PRO A 29 46.55 1.33 5.06
C PRO A 29 46.86 1.32 3.54
N VAL A 30 45.86 1.44 2.63
CA VAL A 30 46.10 2.05 1.31
C VAL A 30 44.91 2.90 0.85
N SER A 31 45.26 4.15 0.60
CA SER A 31 44.52 5.27 0.01
C SER A 31 43.97 4.99 -1.40
N ARG A 32 42.75 5.48 -1.70
CA ARG A 32 42.48 6.21 -2.97
C ARG A 32 41.16 7.00 -2.92
N ARG A 33 41.33 8.30 -3.16
CA ARG A 33 40.36 9.37 -3.42
C ARG A 33 39.55 9.14 -4.71
N LEU A 34 38.28 9.56 -4.71
CA LEU A 34 37.55 10.16 -5.85
C LEU A 34 36.52 11.17 -5.29
N LYS A 35 36.91 12.43 -5.05
CA LYS A 35 36.68 13.64 -5.87
C LYS A 35 35.25 13.85 -6.39
N CYS A 36 34.59 14.75 -5.67
CA CYS A 36 33.52 15.65 -6.09
C CYS A 36 33.93 16.52 -7.30
N VAL A 37 33.03 16.72 -8.26
CA VAL A 37 33.11 17.81 -9.26
C VAL A 37 31.74 18.50 -9.34
N SER A 38 31.76 19.77 -8.96
CA SER A 38 30.74 20.79 -9.22
C SER A 38 31.07 21.49 -10.53
N SER A 39 30.07 21.77 -11.36
CA SER A 39 30.16 22.83 -12.36
C SER A 39 28.87 23.63 -12.40
N ARG A 40 29.01 24.87 -11.96
CA ARG A 40 28.09 25.99 -12.03
C ARG A 40 28.44 26.78 -13.30
N THR A 41 27.46 27.11 -14.12
CA THR A 41 27.58 28.18 -15.12
C THR A 41 26.32 29.06 -15.09
N GLN A 42 26.52 30.35 -14.87
CA GLN A 42 25.51 31.42 -14.96
C GLN A 42 25.55 32.05 -16.36
N ARG A 43 24.40 32.41 -16.96
CA ARG A 43 23.89 33.80 -17.04
C ARG A 43 22.69 33.97 -17.99
N ALA A 44 21.68 34.65 -17.44
CA ALA A 44 20.87 35.78 -17.95
C ALA A 44 20.26 35.78 -19.37
N GLY A 45 18.93 35.93 -19.39
CA GLY A 45 18.15 36.49 -20.48
C GLY A 45 16.70 36.73 -20.03
N ASN A 46 16.31 37.99 -19.89
CA ASN A 46 15.00 38.46 -19.43
C ASN A 46 14.10 38.68 -20.67
N VAL A 47 12.91 38.07 -20.76
CA VAL A 47 11.87 38.45 -21.73
C VAL A 47 10.48 38.33 -21.08
N VAL A 48 9.73 39.41 -21.21
CA VAL A 48 8.38 39.68 -20.75
C VAL A 48 7.32 38.93 -21.57
N GLY A 49 6.23 38.53 -20.90
CA GLY A 49 4.88 38.59 -21.48
C GLY A 49 4.36 37.31 -22.14
N GLY A 50 3.33 36.71 -21.52
CA GLY A 50 2.46 35.74 -22.17
C GLY A 50 1.81 34.77 -21.21
N ARG A 51 0.70 35.18 -20.58
CA ARG A 51 -0.26 34.20 -20.02
C ARG A 51 -0.77 33.38 -21.19
N ARG A 52 -0.42 32.10 -21.24
CA ARG A 52 -1.12 31.10 -22.04
C ARG A 52 -2.14 30.37 -21.17
N PRO A 53 -3.31 30.00 -21.71
CA PRO A 53 -4.29 29.23 -20.97
C PRO A 53 -3.71 27.86 -20.63
N VAL A 54 -3.94 27.41 -19.41
CA VAL A 54 -3.74 26.02 -19.00
C VAL A 54 -4.86 25.19 -19.64
N ASP A 55 -4.60 24.67 -20.83
CA ASP A 55 -5.47 23.67 -21.44
C ASP A 55 -5.37 22.37 -20.64
N GLY A 56 -6.41 22.11 -19.85
CA GLY A 56 -6.69 20.84 -19.21
C GLY A 56 -7.06 19.79 -20.26
N GLY A 57 -6.03 19.23 -20.89
CA GLY A 57 -6.14 18.12 -21.82
C GLY A 57 -5.01 17.14 -21.57
N GLY A 58 -5.15 16.29 -20.55
CA GLY A 58 -4.29 15.13 -20.38
C GLY A 58 -4.36 14.28 -21.65
N SER A 59 -3.31 14.34 -22.49
CA SER A 59 -3.29 13.62 -23.76
C SER A 59 -3.46 12.13 -23.49
N ARG A 60 -4.44 11.49 -24.16
CA ARG A 60 -4.68 10.03 -24.08
C ARG A 60 -3.41 9.21 -24.29
N VAL A 61 -2.44 9.74 -25.03
CA VAL A 61 -1.13 9.11 -25.26
C VAL A 61 -0.26 9.08 -23.99
N GLY A 62 -0.31 10.13 -23.15
CA GLY A 62 0.40 10.18 -21.87
C GLY A 62 -0.21 9.28 -20.81
N ALA A 63 -1.54 9.16 -20.78
CA ALA A 63 -2.25 8.23 -19.92
C ALA A 63 -1.93 6.76 -20.27
N LEU A 64 -1.90 6.42 -21.57
CA LEU A 64 -1.54 5.08 -22.05
C LEU A 64 -0.07 4.72 -21.79
N ALA A 65 0.87 5.67 -21.94
CA ALA A 65 2.28 5.45 -21.62
C ALA A 65 2.51 5.21 -20.11
N ASN A 66 1.82 5.96 -19.25
CA ASN A 66 1.88 5.76 -17.80
C ASN A 66 1.21 4.45 -17.37
N ALA A 67 0.07 4.07 -17.98
CA ALA A 67 -0.55 2.77 -17.78
C ALA A 67 0.39 1.62 -18.20
N SER A 68 1.13 1.78 -19.31
CA SER A 68 2.13 0.80 -19.77
C SER A 68 3.31 0.67 -18.80
N LEU A 69 3.85 1.78 -18.28
CA LEU A 69 4.93 1.77 -17.27
C LEU A 69 4.46 1.15 -15.95
N ARG A 70 3.22 1.44 -15.53
CA ARG A 70 2.58 0.81 -14.36
C ARG A 70 2.42 -0.69 -14.57
N GLY A 71 1.90 -1.11 -15.73
CA GLY A 71 1.81 -2.52 -16.12
C GLY A 71 3.16 -3.22 -16.04
N SER A 72 4.22 -2.65 -16.64
CA SER A 72 5.58 -3.22 -16.57
C SER A 72 6.13 -3.37 -15.15
N SER A 73 5.80 -2.45 -14.23
CA SER A 73 6.22 -2.54 -12.83
C SER A 73 5.51 -3.67 -12.06
N ILE A 74 4.25 -3.94 -12.40
CA ILE A 74 3.46 -5.03 -11.81
C ILE A 74 3.93 -6.37 -12.39
N HIS A 75 4.10 -6.47 -13.71
CA HIS A 75 4.59 -7.69 -14.36
C HIS A 75 5.96 -8.16 -13.84
N GLY A 76 6.87 -7.22 -13.57
CA GLY A 76 8.22 -7.56 -13.10
C GLY A 76 8.28 -8.00 -11.63
N ALA A 77 7.38 -7.50 -10.79
CA ALA A 77 7.39 -7.79 -9.36
C ALA A 77 6.41 -8.89 -8.95
N TRP A 78 5.25 -8.98 -9.63
CA TRP A 78 4.12 -9.86 -9.28
C TRP A 78 3.39 -10.31 -10.57
N PRO A 79 4.00 -11.21 -11.35
CA PRO A 79 3.44 -11.67 -12.62
C PRO A 79 2.04 -12.29 -12.47
N GLU A 80 1.75 -12.91 -11.34
CA GLU A 80 0.44 -13.46 -10.99
C GLU A 80 -0.64 -12.38 -10.86
N VAL A 81 -0.35 -11.26 -10.19
CA VAL A 81 -1.31 -10.14 -10.07
C VAL A 81 -1.50 -9.48 -11.43
N ALA A 82 -0.41 -9.32 -12.20
CA ALA A 82 -0.49 -8.77 -13.55
C ALA A 82 -1.39 -9.63 -14.45
N ALA A 83 -1.28 -10.95 -14.36
CA ALA A 83 -2.15 -11.88 -15.09
C ALA A 83 -3.63 -11.71 -14.70
N LEU A 84 -3.94 -11.54 -13.41
CA LEU A 84 -5.31 -11.26 -12.95
C LEU A 84 -5.85 -9.96 -13.53
N VAL A 85 -5.06 -8.88 -13.53
CA VAL A 85 -5.44 -7.57 -14.09
C VAL A 85 -5.76 -7.68 -15.57
N GLU A 86 -4.90 -8.36 -16.34
CA GLU A 86 -5.12 -8.55 -17.77
C GLU A 86 -6.41 -9.34 -18.04
N LYS A 87 -6.66 -10.40 -17.27
CA LYS A 87 -7.88 -11.22 -17.41
C LYS A 87 -9.14 -10.44 -17.04
N MET A 88 -9.08 -9.63 -15.97
CA MET A 88 -10.16 -8.72 -15.58
C MET A 88 -10.47 -7.72 -16.70
N ALA A 89 -9.44 -7.11 -17.29
CA ALA A 89 -9.61 -6.17 -18.39
C ALA A 89 -10.23 -6.81 -19.66
N ARG A 90 -10.00 -8.11 -19.88
CA ARG A 90 -10.58 -8.89 -21.00
C ARG A 90 -11.94 -9.52 -20.66
N GLY A 91 -12.41 -9.43 -19.42
CA GLY A 91 -13.63 -10.10 -18.96
C GLY A 91 -13.52 -11.62 -18.97
N GLU A 92 -12.30 -12.17 -18.87
CA GLU A 92 -12.07 -13.61 -18.86
C GLU A 92 -12.38 -14.20 -17.47
N PRO A 93 -12.95 -15.42 -17.40
CA PRO A 93 -13.19 -16.08 -16.12
C PRO A 93 -11.87 -16.46 -15.44
N LEU A 94 -11.79 -16.22 -14.13
CA LEU A 94 -10.70 -16.74 -13.30
C LEU A 94 -10.96 -18.21 -13.00
N SER A 95 -10.02 -19.08 -13.38
CA SER A 95 -10.13 -20.52 -13.12
C SER A 95 -8.77 -21.12 -12.75
N GLY A 96 -8.78 -22.29 -12.10
CA GLY A 96 -7.55 -22.97 -11.72
C GLY A 96 -6.67 -22.12 -10.80
N LEU A 97 -5.45 -21.83 -11.24
CA LEU A 97 -4.48 -21.05 -10.47
C LEU A 97 -4.90 -19.59 -10.30
N ASP A 98 -5.57 -18.99 -11.30
CA ASP A 98 -6.01 -17.60 -11.21
C ASP A 98 -7.04 -17.40 -10.10
N GLY A 99 -7.96 -18.37 -9.96
CA GLY A 99 -8.95 -18.35 -8.89
C GLY A 99 -8.29 -18.39 -7.50
N LYS A 100 -7.27 -19.24 -7.33
CA LYS A 100 -6.51 -19.33 -6.08
C LYS A 100 -5.72 -18.05 -5.79
N ASN A 101 -5.03 -17.51 -6.79
CA ASN A 101 -4.29 -16.26 -6.62
C ASN A 101 -5.23 -15.10 -6.26
N PHE A 102 -6.42 -15.06 -6.84
CA PHE A 102 -7.43 -14.06 -6.51
C PHE A 102 -7.96 -14.22 -5.08
N GLU A 103 -8.24 -15.45 -4.65
CA GLU A 103 -8.65 -15.75 -3.27
C GLU A 103 -7.56 -15.35 -2.26
N GLU A 104 -6.31 -15.69 -2.52
CA GLU A 104 -5.17 -15.26 -1.71
C GLU A 104 -5.05 -13.73 -1.65
N LEU A 105 -5.34 -13.05 -2.75
CA LEU A 105 -5.33 -11.59 -2.81
C LEU A 105 -6.47 -10.94 -2.02
N ALA A 106 -7.68 -11.51 -2.10
CA ALA A 106 -8.83 -11.07 -1.32
C ALA A 106 -8.52 -11.18 0.19
N ASN A 107 -7.99 -12.33 0.60
CA ASN A 107 -7.54 -12.60 1.95
C ASN A 107 -6.45 -11.59 2.40
N ALA A 108 -5.41 -11.39 1.59
CA ALA A 108 -4.31 -10.48 1.92
C ALA A 108 -4.76 -9.01 2.09
N THR A 109 -5.81 -8.61 1.38
CA THR A 109 -6.37 -7.24 1.44
C THR A 109 -7.48 -7.07 2.47
N GLY A 110 -8.15 -8.16 2.85
CA GLY A 110 -9.41 -8.14 3.61
C GLY A 110 -10.59 -7.57 2.80
N TRP A 111 -10.41 -7.35 1.49
CA TRP A 111 -11.42 -6.77 0.62
C TRP A 111 -12.33 -7.86 0.06
N ASP A 112 -13.62 -7.55 -0.02
CA ASP A 112 -14.61 -8.40 -0.64
C ASP A 112 -14.30 -8.56 -2.14
N GLU A 113 -14.71 -9.70 -2.71
CA GLU A 113 -14.39 -10.03 -4.10
C GLU A 113 -14.82 -8.95 -5.10
N ALA A 114 -15.97 -8.32 -4.90
CA ALA A 114 -16.48 -7.30 -5.81
C ALA A 114 -15.55 -6.07 -5.84
N ASP A 115 -15.12 -5.62 -4.67
CA ASP A 115 -14.25 -4.46 -4.52
C ASP A 115 -12.85 -4.76 -5.06
N LEU A 116 -12.35 -5.98 -4.85
CA LEU A 116 -11.06 -6.41 -5.41
C LEU A 116 -11.13 -6.55 -6.94
N LYS A 117 -12.22 -7.07 -7.50
CA LYS A 117 -12.41 -7.12 -8.96
C LYS A 117 -12.40 -5.71 -9.56
N GLU A 118 -13.10 -4.78 -8.92
CA GLU A 118 -13.11 -3.39 -9.35
C GLU A 118 -11.72 -2.74 -9.25
N GLU A 119 -10.99 -2.98 -8.15
CA GLU A 119 -9.61 -2.53 -7.98
C GLU A 119 -8.70 -3.02 -9.10
N LEU A 120 -8.73 -4.33 -9.40
CA LEU A 120 -7.89 -4.91 -10.44
C LEU A 120 -8.25 -4.36 -11.82
N ALA A 121 -9.52 -4.14 -12.11
CA ALA A 121 -9.98 -3.55 -13.37
C ALA A 121 -9.50 -2.10 -13.54
N LYS A 122 -9.43 -1.33 -12.45
CA LYS A 122 -9.04 0.09 -12.45
C LYS A 122 -7.56 0.32 -12.16
N LEU A 123 -6.78 -0.74 -11.96
CA LEU A 123 -5.38 -0.65 -11.53
C LEU A 123 -4.48 0.11 -12.53
N ALA A 124 -4.87 0.18 -13.80
CA ALA A 124 -4.14 0.91 -14.84
C ALA A 124 -4.48 2.41 -14.91
N GLU A 125 -5.56 2.86 -14.25
CA GLU A 125 -6.07 4.23 -14.30
C GLU A 125 -5.14 5.22 -13.57
N ASP A 126 -5.44 6.52 -13.69
CA ASP A 126 -4.73 7.54 -12.92
C ASP A 126 -5.10 7.40 -11.43
N PRO A 127 -4.11 7.36 -10.51
CA PRO A 127 -4.37 7.23 -9.07
C PRO A 127 -5.31 8.31 -8.52
N SER A 128 -5.27 9.52 -9.07
CA SER A 128 -6.13 10.63 -8.63
C SER A 128 -7.62 10.37 -8.86
N GLU A 129 -7.96 9.60 -9.90
CA GLU A 129 -9.33 9.17 -10.19
C GLU A 129 -9.85 8.14 -9.17
N SER A 130 -8.95 7.49 -8.42
CA SER A 130 -9.32 6.52 -7.37
C SER A 130 -9.57 7.15 -6.00
N VAL A 131 -9.43 8.47 -5.83
CA VAL A 131 -9.62 9.15 -4.53
C VAL A 131 -11.03 8.91 -3.97
N ALA A 132 -12.07 9.11 -4.78
CA ALA A 132 -13.45 8.90 -4.34
C ALA A 132 -13.69 7.44 -3.94
N ARG A 133 -13.20 6.50 -4.76
CA ARG A 133 -13.35 5.07 -4.51
C ARG A 133 -12.63 4.61 -3.24
N TYR A 134 -11.39 5.02 -3.00
CA TYR A 134 -10.69 4.64 -1.77
C TYR A 134 -11.32 5.26 -0.52
N ARG A 135 -11.94 6.44 -0.64
CA ARG A 135 -12.76 7.01 0.43
C ARG A 135 -13.98 6.13 0.70
N GLU A 136 -14.71 5.72 -0.33
CA GLU A 136 -15.87 4.83 -0.21
C GLU A 136 -15.49 3.47 0.41
N LEU A 137 -14.39 2.85 -0.05
CA LEU A 137 -13.88 1.60 0.51
C LEU A 137 -13.49 1.75 1.98
N PHE A 138 -12.79 2.82 2.33
CA PHE A 138 -12.46 3.11 3.73
C PHE A 138 -13.74 3.25 4.58
N GLU A 139 -14.72 4.04 4.14
CA GLU A 139 -15.96 4.27 4.89
C GLU A 139 -16.79 2.99 5.03
N LYS A 140 -16.84 2.16 3.97
CA LYS A 140 -17.50 0.84 3.98
C LYS A 140 -16.85 -0.06 5.02
N TYR A 141 -15.56 -0.37 4.88
CA TYR A 141 -14.89 -1.34 5.74
C TYR A 141 -14.74 -0.86 7.17
N HIS A 142 -14.56 0.45 7.39
CA HIS A 142 -14.54 1.01 8.73
C HIS A 142 -15.88 0.79 9.45
N ARG A 143 -17.01 1.00 8.76
CA ARG A 143 -18.35 0.75 9.32
C ARG A 143 -18.57 -0.74 9.59
N GLU A 144 -18.24 -1.60 8.64
CA GLU A 144 -18.37 -3.04 8.79
C GLU A 144 -17.55 -3.57 9.96
N ALA A 145 -16.31 -3.09 10.12
CA ALA A 145 -15.44 -3.45 11.23
C ALA A 145 -16.08 -3.12 12.58
N LEU A 146 -16.64 -1.91 12.73
CA LEU A 146 -17.33 -1.49 13.95
C LEU A 146 -18.60 -2.33 14.21
N ASP A 147 -19.39 -2.60 13.17
CA ASP A 147 -20.61 -3.41 13.29
C ASP A 147 -20.32 -4.86 13.70
N LEU A 148 -19.27 -5.46 13.14
CA LEU A 148 -18.81 -6.81 13.47
C LEU A 148 -18.28 -6.87 14.91
N PHE A 149 -17.51 -5.86 15.31
CA PHE A 149 -17.02 -5.75 16.69
C PHE A 149 -18.18 -5.65 17.69
N ALA A 150 -19.19 -4.84 17.39
CA ALA A 150 -20.39 -4.69 18.23
C ALA A 150 -21.19 -5.99 18.35
N LYS A 151 -21.14 -6.86 17.33
CA LYS A 151 -21.76 -8.20 17.33
C LYS A 151 -20.89 -9.27 18.01
N GLY A 152 -19.67 -8.94 18.40
CA GLY A 152 -18.71 -9.87 19.01
C GLY A 152 -17.97 -10.76 18.01
N ASP A 153 -18.06 -10.50 16.71
CA ASP A 153 -17.29 -11.22 15.69
C ASP A 153 -15.89 -10.60 15.57
N THR A 154 -15.02 -10.95 16.51
CA THR A 154 -13.69 -10.35 16.63
C THR A 154 -12.80 -10.63 15.43
N ARG A 155 -12.89 -11.83 14.83
CA ARG A 155 -12.07 -12.21 13.67
C ARG A 155 -12.45 -11.38 12.45
N GLN A 156 -13.74 -11.32 12.12
CA GLN A 156 -14.15 -10.54 10.95
C GLN A 156 -14.01 -9.05 11.18
N ALA A 157 -14.23 -8.57 12.41
CA ALA A 157 -13.96 -7.18 12.75
C ALA A 157 -12.51 -6.80 12.48
N ALA A 158 -11.56 -7.66 12.87
CA ALA A 158 -10.13 -7.44 12.63
C ALA A 158 -9.77 -7.42 11.15
N GLU A 159 -10.31 -8.36 10.35
CA GLU A 159 -10.11 -8.35 8.89
C GLU A 159 -10.62 -7.04 8.27
N LYS A 160 -11.82 -6.59 8.65
CA LYS A 160 -12.37 -5.35 8.10
C LYS A 160 -11.64 -4.10 8.58
N LEU A 161 -11.06 -4.10 9.79
CA LEU A 161 -10.21 -2.99 10.24
C LEU A 161 -8.89 -2.93 9.45
N TRP A 162 -8.31 -4.08 9.10
CA TRP A 162 -7.18 -4.16 8.18
C TRP A 162 -7.53 -3.64 6.79
N ALA A 163 -8.65 -4.09 6.22
CA ALA A 163 -9.18 -3.62 4.94
C ALA A 163 -9.34 -2.08 4.90
N ALA A 164 -9.94 -1.52 5.96
CA ALA A 164 -10.09 -0.07 6.12
C ALA A 164 -8.73 0.63 6.20
N THR A 165 -7.78 0.07 6.96
CA THR A 165 -6.43 0.63 7.09
C THR A 165 -5.72 0.71 5.73
N LEU A 166 -5.76 -0.36 4.93
CA LEU A 166 -5.19 -0.36 3.58
C LEU A 166 -5.86 0.65 2.66
N ALA A 167 -7.20 0.72 2.69
CA ALA A 167 -7.95 1.70 1.90
C ALA A 167 -7.58 3.15 2.28
N LEU A 168 -7.36 3.42 3.57
CA LEU A 168 -6.99 4.76 4.05
C LEU A 168 -5.56 5.16 3.61
N VAL A 169 -4.61 4.22 3.64
CA VAL A 169 -3.25 4.48 3.13
C VAL A 169 -3.28 4.71 1.62
N LYS A 170 -4.03 3.89 0.88
CA LYS A 170 -4.21 4.06 -0.58
C LYS A 170 -4.92 5.37 -0.92
N LEU A 171 -5.92 5.78 -0.13
CA LEU A 171 -6.58 7.08 -0.26
C LEU A 171 -5.59 8.23 -0.13
N TYR A 172 -4.71 8.18 0.88
CA TYR A 172 -3.68 9.20 1.07
C TYR A 172 -2.70 9.26 -0.11
N ALA A 173 -2.27 8.11 -0.61
CA ALA A 173 -1.38 8.03 -1.77
C ALA A 173 -2.06 8.56 -3.04
N ALA A 174 -3.30 8.15 -3.30
CA ALA A 174 -4.13 8.61 -4.42
C ALA A 174 -4.32 10.12 -4.41
N ALA A 175 -4.58 10.72 -3.24
CA ALA A 175 -4.69 12.17 -3.05
C ALA A 175 -3.40 12.92 -3.42
N LYS A 176 -2.26 12.23 -3.45
CA LYS A 176 -0.95 12.76 -3.87
C LYS A 176 -0.56 12.37 -5.29
N GLY A 177 -1.48 11.74 -6.05
CA GLY A 177 -1.20 11.20 -7.39
C GLY A 177 -0.24 10.02 -7.38
N VAL A 178 -0.04 9.36 -6.23
CA VAL A 178 0.88 8.24 -6.07
C VAL A 178 0.12 6.94 -6.30
N PHE A 179 0.59 6.18 -7.29
CA PHE A 179 0.05 4.87 -7.59
C PHE A 179 0.53 3.82 -6.58
N VAL A 180 -0.41 3.03 -6.05
CA VAL A 180 -0.11 1.92 -5.14
C VAL A 180 -0.75 0.65 -5.69
N ALA A 181 0.01 -0.06 -6.51
CA ALA A 181 -0.42 -1.33 -7.10
C ALA A 181 -0.58 -2.46 -6.09
N HIS A 182 0.10 -2.36 -4.94
CA HIS A 182 0.41 -3.52 -4.11
C HIS A 182 0.00 -3.33 -2.66
N TRP A 183 -0.36 -4.46 -2.05
CA TRP A 183 -0.97 -4.58 -0.72
C TRP A 183 -0.02 -5.18 0.32
N SER A 184 1.15 -5.69 -0.12
CA SER A 184 2.13 -6.24 0.83
C SER A 184 2.61 -5.19 1.80
N ARG A 185 2.88 -5.68 3.00
CA ARG A 185 3.40 -4.87 4.10
C ARG A 185 4.60 -4.01 3.69
N ALA A 186 5.60 -4.61 3.03
CA ALA A 186 6.79 -3.89 2.57
C ALA A 186 6.46 -2.72 1.62
N ARG A 187 5.48 -2.88 0.73
CA ARG A 187 5.06 -1.82 -0.20
C ARG A 187 4.26 -0.73 0.50
N ILE A 188 3.43 -1.09 1.48
CA ILE A 188 2.74 -0.11 2.33
C ILE A 188 3.78 0.71 3.13
N ASP A 189 4.81 0.06 3.68
CA ASP A 189 5.90 0.76 4.37
C ASP A 189 6.69 1.68 3.42
N ASP A 190 6.99 1.24 2.19
CA ASP A 190 7.61 2.07 1.15
C ASP A 190 6.74 3.31 0.84
N VAL A 191 5.42 3.12 0.72
CA VAL A 191 4.48 4.22 0.46
C VAL A 191 4.53 5.22 1.61
N ILE A 192 4.48 4.76 2.86
CA ILE A 192 4.54 5.63 4.04
C ILE A 192 5.90 6.36 4.09
N ALA A 193 7.00 5.65 3.88
CA ALA A 193 8.34 6.22 3.96
C ALA A 193 8.59 7.33 2.93
N ASN A 194 8.03 7.19 1.73
CA ASN A 194 8.33 8.09 0.62
C ASN A 194 7.24 9.15 0.38
N ASN A 195 5.98 8.85 0.71
CA ASN A 195 4.84 9.66 0.28
C ASN A 195 4.05 10.27 1.44
N VAL A 196 4.28 9.85 2.68
CA VAL A 196 3.70 10.53 3.86
C VAL A 196 4.67 11.59 4.38
N GLU A 197 4.12 12.74 4.76
CA GLU A 197 4.82 13.89 5.36
C GLU A 197 5.53 13.44 6.65
N ARG A 198 6.74 13.95 6.89
CA ARG A 198 7.67 13.38 7.91
C ARG A 198 7.04 13.34 9.31
N GLU A 199 6.27 14.36 9.64
CA GLU A 199 5.52 14.52 10.89
C GLU A 199 4.41 13.47 11.10
N HIS A 200 3.89 12.87 10.02
CA HIS A 200 2.80 11.89 10.07
C HIS A 200 3.29 10.45 9.89
N ARG A 201 4.49 10.22 9.37
CA ARG A 201 5.02 8.87 9.07
C ARG A 201 4.98 7.90 10.25
N LYS A 202 5.33 8.37 11.46
CA LYS A 202 5.31 7.53 12.67
C LYS A 202 3.89 7.01 12.94
N LEU A 203 2.91 7.90 12.88
CA LEU A 203 1.52 7.58 13.13
C LEU A 203 0.97 6.58 12.11
N PHE A 204 1.27 6.77 10.82
CA PHE A 204 0.88 5.82 9.77
C PHE A 204 1.51 4.43 9.96
N ARG A 205 2.81 4.36 10.31
CA ARG A 205 3.46 3.08 10.59
C ARG A 205 2.86 2.37 11.79
N GLU A 206 2.64 3.11 12.88
CA GLU A 206 2.03 2.56 14.10
C GLU A 206 0.63 2.03 13.81
N LEU A 207 -0.17 2.72 13.00
CA LEU A 207 -1.47 2.22 12.55
C LEU A 207 -1.33 0.88 11.81
N VAL A 208 -0.47 0.82 10.79
CA VAL A 208 -0.29 -0.40 9.99
C VAL A 208 0.26 -1.55 10.83
N ASP A 209 1.20 -1.29 11.74
CA ASP A 209 1.73 -2.28 12.68
C ASP A 209 0.62 -2.89 13.54
N LYS A 210 -0.24 -2.05 14.12
CA LYS A 210 -1.32 -2.51 15.01
C LYS A 210 -2.43 -3.21 14.24
N ALA A 211 -2.78 -2.72 13.06
CA ALA A 211 -3.75 -3.38 12.19
C ALA A 211 -3.26 -4.74 11.69
N GLN A 212 -1.96 -4.88 11.41
CA GLN A 212 -1.35 -6.16 11.00
C GLN A 212 -1.49 -7.24 12.08
N VAL A 213 -1.27 -6.90 13.35
CA VAL A 213 -1.44 -7.84 14.48
C VAL A 213 -2.89 -8.35 14.54
N LEU A 214 -3.86 -7.50 14.25
CA LEU A 214 -5.27 -7.89 14.17
C LEU A 214 -5.54 -8.75 12.93
N HIS A 215 -4.92 -8.45 11.79
CA HIS A 215 -5.02 -9.30 10.58
C HIS A 215 -4.44 -10.70 10.80
N GLU A 216 -3.33 -10.82 11.52
CA GLU A 216 -2.79 -12.12 11.95
C GLU A 216 -3.77 -12.87 12.85
N HIS A 217 -4.45 -12.16 13.76
CA HIS A 217 -5.50 -12.74 14.60
C HIS A 217 -6.67 -13.32 13.79
N PHE A 218 -7.05 -12.70 12.67
CA PHE A 218 -8.10 -13.24 11.80
C PHE A 218 -7.77 -14.66 11.31
N TYR A 219 -6.53 -14.91 10.88
CA TYR A 219 -6.10 -16.24 10.43
C TYR A 219 -5.85 -17.21 11.59
N GLU A 220 -5.14 -16.76 12.61
CA GLU A 220 -4.58 -17.66 13.63
C GLU A 220 -5.50 -17.82 14.85
N GLY A 221 -6.39 -16.86 15.10
CA GLY A 221 -7.20 -16.82 16.32
C GLY A 221 -6.36 -16.71 17.60
N ASN A 222 -5.17 -16.11 17.50
CA ASN A 222 -4.11 -16.14 18.53
C ASN A 222 -4.31 -15.20 19.73
N LEU A 223 -5.35 -14.35 19.74
CA LEU A 223 -5.64 -13.39 20.82
C LEU A 223 -6.85 -13.88 21.62
N ASN A 224 -6.74 -13.80 22.94
CA ASN A 224 -7.92 -13.91 23.79
C ASN A 224 -8.74 -12.60 23.74
N GLU A 225 -9.95 -12.63 24.29
CA GLU A 225 -10.88 -11.49 24.20
C GLU A 225 -10.34 -10.20 24.81
N GLU A 226 -9.66 -10.28 25.96
CA GLU A 226 -9.08 -9.11 26.64
C GLU A 226 -7.99 -8.45 25.79
N LEU A 227 -7.02 -9.23 25.32
CA LEU A 227 -5.96 -8.76 24.45
C LEU A 227 -6.50 -8.24 23.12
N PHE A 228 -7.51 -8.92 22.55
CA PHE A 228 -8.15 -8.45 21.33
C PHE A 228 -8.75 -7.06 21.52
N ARG A 229 -9.51 -6.84 22.60
CA ARG A 229 -10.13 -5.53 22.89
C ARG A 229 -9.08 -4.43 23.12
N GLU A 230 -7.96 -4.75 23.77
CA GLU A 230 -6.83 -3.83 23.91
C GLU A 230 -6.28 -3.43 22.53
N ARG A 231 -5.91 -4.42 21.70
CA ARG A 231 -5.34 -4.17 20.35
C ARG A 231 -6.31 -3.47 19.42
N TRP A 232 -7.59 -3.83 19.50
CA TRP A 232 -8.68 -3.18 18.77
C TRP A 232 -8.75 -1.69 19.08
N SER A 233 -8.78 -1.34 20.38
CA SER A 233 -8.87 0.05 20.81
C SER A 233 -7.65 0.86 20.36
N GLU A 234 -6.45 0.29 20.49
CA GLU A 234 -5.20 0.93 20.03
C GLU A 234 -5.23 1.21 18.52
N ALA A 235 -5.59 0.20 17.71
CA ALA A 235 -5.64 0.32 16.26
C ALA A 235 -6.72 1.30 15.80
N LEU A 236 -7.91 1.27 16.42
CA LEU A 236 -9.03 2.16 16.08
C LEU A 236 -8.72 3.62 16.42
N GLU A 237 -8.09 3.90 17.56
CA GLU A 237 -7.67 5.26 17.91
C GLU A 237 -6.67 5.81 16.88
N LEU A 238 -5.68 5.00 16.48
CA LEU A 238 -4.73 5.37 15.45
C LEU A 238 -5.41 5.60 14.09
N LEU A 239 -6.38 4.76 13.74
CA LEU A 239 -7.12 4.85 12.48
C LEU A 239 -7.88 6.17 12.39
N GLU A 240 -8.62 6.55 13.44
CA GLU A 240 -9.37 7.81 13.47
C GLU A 240 -8.44 9.05 13.44
N ARG A 241 -7.27 8.98 14.08
CA ARG A 241 -6.26 10.06 14.00
C ARG A 241 -5.68 10.20 12.61
N VAL A 242 -5.33 9.09 11.96
CA VAL A 242 -4.83 9.08 10.58
C VAL A 242 -5.91 9.56 9.61
N LYS A 243 -7.16 9.14 9.78
CA LYS A 243 -8.31 9.59 9.00
C LYS A 243 -8.46 11.11 9.05
N GLY A 244 -8.30 11.73 10.23
CA GLY A 244 -8.30 13.19 10.36
C GLY A 244 -7.27 13.87 9.45
N ILE A 245 -6.04 13.37 9.46
CA ILE A 245 -4.95 13.88 8.59
C ILE A 245 -5.29 13.69 7.11
N VAL A 246 -5.78 12.51 6.74
CA VAL A 246 -6.14 12.19 5.36
C VAL A 246 -7.27 13.08 4.87
N TYR A 247 -8.30 13.32 5.69
CA TYR A 247 -9.46 14.11 5.30
C TYR A 247 -9.14 15.60 5.23
N GLU A 248 -8.28 16.10 6.11
CA GLU A 248 -7.75 17.46 6.00
C GLU A 248 -6.97 17.64 4.70
N LYS A 249 -6.18 16.64 4.28
CA LYS A 249 -5.46 16.66 3.00
C LYS A 249 -6.41 16.75 1.81
N LEU A 250 -7.54 16.03 1.85
CA LEU A 250 -8.53 16.00 0.78
C LEU A 250 -9.33 17.30 0.62
N GLN A 251 -9.27 18.21 1.60
CA GLN A 251 -9.93 19.52 1.56
C GLN A 251 -9.04 20.64 1.00
N ARG A 252 -7.75 20.36 0.74
CA ARG A 252 -6.75 21.32 0.26
C ARG A 252 -6.44 21.11 -1.21
#